data_AF-A0AAW0UJM1-F1
#
_entry.id   AF-A0AAW0UJM1-F1
#
_cell.length_a   1.000
_cell.length_b   1.000
_cell.length_c   1.000
_cell.angle_alpha   90.00
_cell.angle_beta   90.00
_cell.angle_gamma   90.00
#
_symmetry.space_group_name_H-M   'P 1'
#
loop_
_entity.id
_entity.type
_entity.pdbx_description
1 polymer ?
#
loop_
_entity_poly.entity_id
_entity_poly.type
_entity_poly.pdbx_seq_one_letter_code
_entity_poly.pdbx_strand_id
1 'polypeptide(L)'
;MAYIGSLLARGKFIPFSHVHSCLEIICAWCYRYLDKQETVQTTNYEDLQLHSPFYFACQTVFYVFTFRYKEYTENSKKLALAQSLNLERLVLSPLNPLRMCAAPIVSNFAAVTRRFQLAYCYTIMENNKRLQIPSSSIDEKTLGSTSLDMFFPFDPYLLVRSRGYVANHYREFDGLPEEIVEEGDSVKDEEALDMIVSPKSLDFSYGLSPGYQKW
;
A
#
# COMPACT_ATOMS: atom_id res chain seq x y z
N MET A 1 6.80 2.36 -11.72
CA MET A 1 6.85 3.05 -10.40
C MET A 1 7.44 2.19 -9.28
N ALA A 2 7.32 0.86 -9.34
CA ALA A 2 7.88 -0.11 -8.38
C ALA A 2 9.32 0.18 -7.89
N TYR A 3 10.28 0.40 -8.78
CA TYR A 3 11.67 0.70 -8.41
C TYR A 3 11.79 1.96 -7.57
N ILE A 4 11.11 3.04 -7.97
CA ILE A 4 11.12 4.31 -7.23
C ILE A 4 10.50 4.09 -5.83
N GLY A 5 9.33 3.46 -5.76
CA GLY A 5 8.67 3.18 -4.50
C GLY A 5 9.52 2.35 -3.55
N SER A 6 10.08 1.26 -4.06
CA SER A 6 10.95 0.39 -3.28
C SER A 6 12.22 1.09 -2.82
N LEU A 7 12.81 1.96 -3.64
CA LEU A 7 14.02 2.70 -3.30
C LEU A 7 13.74 3.74 -2.20
N LEU A 8 12.67 4.52 -2.35
CA LEU A 8 12.27 5.55 -1.37
C LEU A 8 11.89 4.95 -0.01
N ALA A 9 11.22 3.79 -0.02
CA ALA A 9 10.87 3.06 1.19
C ALA A 9 12.11 2.49 1.90
N ARG A 10 12.96 1.77 1.17
CA ARG A 10 14.03 0.93 1.75
C ARG A 10 15.39 1.62 1.85
N GLY A 11 15.62 2.71 1.12
CA GLY A 11 16.91 3.41 1.11
C GLY A 11 17.12 4.23 2.38
N LYS A 12 17.94 3.71 3.32
CA LYS A 12 18.29 4.41 4.58
C LYS A 12 19.07 5.71 4.33
N PHE A 13 19.85 5.75 3.25
CA PHE A 13 20.66 6.90 2.84
C PHE A 13 19.83 8.04 2.22
N ILE A 14 18.53 7.84 1.97
CA ILE A 14 17.67 8.84 1.33
C ILE A 14 17.06 9.75 2.41
N PRO A 15 17.40 11.05 2.43
CA PRO A 15 16.86 11.98 3.41
C PRO A 15 15.34 12.12 3.29
N PHE A 16 14.67 12.31 4.42
CA PHE A 16 13.22 12.48 4.46
C PHE A 16 12.70 13.58 3.52
N SER A 17 13.41 14.71 3.42
CA SER A 17 13.05 15.81 2.50
C SER A 17 12.93 15.35 1.04
N HIS A 18 13.85 14.50 0.58
CA HIS A 18 13.83 13.97 -0.79
C HIS A 18 12.67 12.99 -0.98
N VAL A 19 12.39 12.13 0.00
CA VAL A 19 11.22 11.25 -0.05
C VAL A 19 9.92 12.05 -0.14
N HIS A 20 9.80 13.11 0.66
CA HIS A 20 8.64 13.99 0.62
C HIS A 20 8.49 14.67 -0.74
N SER A 21 9.55 15.31 -1.25
CA SER A 21 9.49 15.96 -2.57
C SER A 21 9.17 15.00 -3.71
N CYS A 22 9.67 13.75 -3.66
CA CYS A 22 9.28 12.74 -4.63
C CYS A 22 7.78 12.40 -4.52
N LEU A 23 7.25 12.24 -3.31
CA LEU A 23 5.82 12.00 -3.10
C LEU A 23 4.96 13.17 -3.58
N GLU A 24 5.37 14.41 -3.34
CA GLU A 24 4.69 15.60 -3.86
C GLU A 24 4.62 15.59 -5.39
N ILE A 25 5.72 15.27 -6.08
CA ILE A 25 5.75 15.19 -7.54
C ILE A 25 4.79 14.11 -8.05
N ILE A 26 4.77 12.93 -7.41
CA ILE A 26 3.90 11.83 -7.80
C ILE A 26 2.43 12.20 -7.56
N CYS A 27 2.10 12.77 -6.40
CA CYS A 27 0.74 13.21 -6.08
C CYS A 27 0.28 14.32 -7.04
N ALA A 28 1.12 15.31 -7.33
CA ALA A 28 0.82 16.37 -8.29
C ALA A 28 0.57 15.82 -9.70
N TRP A 29 1.29 14.77 -10.11
CA TRP A 29 0.98 14.07 -11.36
C TRP A 29 -0.38 13.36 -11.30
N CYS A 30 -0.69 12.66 -10.20
CA CYS A 30 -2.00 12.02 -10.01
C CYS A 30 -3.15 13.04 -10.04
N TYR A 31 -2.99 14.21 -9.42
CA TYR A 31 -4.00 15.26 -9.42
C TYR A 31 -4.26 15.82 -10.81
N ARG A 32 -3.20 16.14 -11.56
CA ARG A 32 -3.34 16.58 -12.96
C ARG A 32 -3.97 15.49 -13.84
N TYR A 33 -3.75 14.22 -13.52
CA TYR A 33 -4.41 13.12 -14.22
C TYR A 33 -5.92 13.12 -13.93
N LEU A 34 -6.32 13.24 -12.66
CA LEU A 34 -7.72 13.34 -12.24
C LEU A 34 -8.43 14.55 -12.86
N ASP A 35 -7.82 15.73 -12.82
CA ASP A 35 -8.38 16.97 -13.40
C ASP A 35 -8.70 16.80 -14.89
N LYS A 36 -7.84 16.08 -15.62
CA LYS A 36 -8.05 15.78 -17.05
C LYS A 36 -9.19 14.80 -17.26
N GLN A 37 -9.33 13.77 -16.42
CA GLN A 37 -10.43 12.81 -16.56
C GLN A 37 -11.80 13.47 -16.30
N GLU A 38 -11.87 14.37 -15.31
CA GLU A 38 -13.08 15.11 -14.99
C GLU A 38 -13.51 16.04 -16.13
N THR A 39 -12.55 16.73 -16.76
CA THR A 39 -12.80 17.66 -17.87
C THR A 39 -13.38 16.96 -19.10
N VAL A 40 -12.94 15.73 -19.38
CA VAL A 40 -13.31 14.99 -20.59
C VAL A 40 -14.67 14.28 -20.43
N GLN A 41 -15.27 14.25 -19.22
CA GLN A 41 -16.50 13.51 -18.89
C GLN A 41 -16.51 12.07 -19.42
N THR A 42 -15.34 11.44 -19.49
CA THR A 42 -15.20 10.07 -19.98
C THR A 42 -15.86 9.10 -19.02
N THR A 43 -16.81 8.29 -19.51
CA THR A 43 -17.42 7.18 -18.77
C THR A 43 -16.48 5.97 -18.59
N ASN A 44 -15.19 6.14 -18.91
CA ASN A 44 -14.21 5.06 -19.03
C ASN A 44 -13.51 4.72 -17.71
N TYR A 45 -14.05 5.16 -16.56
CA TYR A 45 -13.48 4.90 -15.23
C TYR A 45 -13.24 3.40 -14.94
N GLU A 46 -13.93 2.52 -15.66
CA GLU A 46 -13.80 1.06 -15.56
C GLU A 46 -12.67 0.47 -16.42
N ASP A 47 -12.03 1.25 -17.31
CA ASP A 47 -10.92 0.78 -18.14
C ASP A 47 -9.61 0.73 -17.34
N LEU A 48 -9.32 -0.46 -16.83
CA LEU A 48 -8.15 -0.71 -15.99
C LEU A 48 -6.82 -0.49 -16.71
N GLN A 49 -6.74 -0.83 -18.01
CA GLN A 49 -5.50 -0.71 -18.76
C GLN A 49 -5.17 0.75 -19.05
N LEU A 50 -6.19 1.55 -19.36
CA LEU A 50 -6.05 2.99 -19.55
C LEU A 50 -5.53 3.70 -18.28
N HIS A 51 -6.06 3.32 -17.12
CA HIS A 51 -5.76 3.97 -15.84
C HIS A 51 -4.60 3.30 -15.07
N SER A 52 -4.00 2.25 -15.61
CA SER A 52 -2.90 1.49 -14.99
C SER A 52 -1.74 2.37 -14.46
N PRO A 53 -1.23 3.38 -15.21
CA PRO A 53 -0.19 4.28 -14.69
C PRO A 53 -0.62 5.06 -13.44
N PHE A 54 -1.89 5.47 -13.37
CA PHE A 54 -2.46 6.15 -12.21
C PHE A 54 -2.51 5.23 -10.99
N TYR A 55 -2.96 3.99 -11.17
CA TYR A 55 -2.99 3.01 -10.08
C TYR A 55 -1.57 2.66 -9.59
N PHE A 56 -0.58 2.50 -10.47
CA PHE A 56 0.80 2.26 -10.04
C PHE A 56 1.42 3.45 -9.30
N ALA A 57 1.05 4.67 -9.66
CA ALA A 57 1.47 5.87 -8.95
C ALA A 57 0.83 5.93 -7.54
N CYS A 58 -0.48 5.70 -7.44
CA CYS A 58 -1.18 5.64 -6.15
C CYS A 58 -0.63 4.53 -5.26
N GLN A 59 -0.42 3.32 -5.79
CA GLN A 59 0.18 2.21 -5.06
C GLN A 59 1.56 2.58 -4.51
N THR A 60 2.36 3.32 -5.29
CA THR A 60 3.67 3.81 -4.86
C THR A 60 3.56 4.85 -3.74
N VAL A 61 2.61 5.79 -3.86
CA VAL A 61 2.34 6.79 -2.81
C VAL A 61 1.92 6.08 -1.51
N PHE A 62 0.93 5.19 -1.58
CA PHE A 62 0.43 4.46 -0.43
C PHE A 62 1.54 3.64 0.24
N TYR A 63 2.33 2.92 -0.56
CA TYR A 63 3.43 2.11 -0.05
C TYR A 63 4.50 2.95 0.64
N VAL A 64 5.06 3.96 -0.03
CA VAL A 64 6.16 4.78 0.50
C VAL A 64 5.71 5.60 1.71
N PHE A 65 4.51 6.20 1.65
CA PHE A 65 3.95 6.95 2.77
C PHE A 65 3.81 6.07 4.00
N THR A 66 3.20 4.90 3.84
CA THR A 66 2.99 3.91 4.91
C THR A 66 4.32 3.38 5.44
N PHE A 67 5.32 3.18 4.60
CA PHE A 67 6.63 2.70 5.03
C PHE A 67 7.38 3.74 5.89
N ARG A 68 7.19 5.04 5.58
CA ARG A 68 7.94 6.16 6.15
C ARG A 68 7.09 6.98 7.14
N TYR A 69 5.92 6.49 7.58
CA TYR A 69 4.95 7.28 8.34
C TYR A 69 5.49 7.84 9.66
N LYS A 70 6.40 7.10 10.33
CA LYS A 70 7.00 7.54 11.59
C LYS A 70 7.77 8.86 11.43
N GLU A 71 8.42 9.06 10.28
CA GLU A 71 9.08 10.35 9.99
C GLU A 71 8.06 11.47 9.79
N TYR A 72 6.91 11.20 9.16
CA TYR A 72 5.85 12.19 8.99
C TYR A 72 5.17 12.58 10.31
N THR A 73 5.17 11.69 11.30
CA THR A 73 4.34 11.82 12.51
C THR A 73 5.13 12.22 13.75
N GLU A 74 6.44 12.46 13.58
CA GLU A 74 7.35 12.85 14.66
C GLU A 74 6.99 14.19 15.32
N ASN A 75 6.42 15.14 14.56
CA ASN A 75 5.99 16.43 15.10
C ASN A 75 4.93 17.09 14.19
N SER A 76 4.30 18.14 14.70
CA SER A 76 3.24 18.88 14.01
C SER A 76 3.67 19.47 12.65
N LYS A 77 4.94 19.91 12.52
CA LYS A 77 5.45 20.46 11.25
C LYS A 77 5.56 19.38 10.18
N LYS A 78 6.08 18.20 10.53
CA LYS A 78 6.16 17.06 9.60
C LYS A 78 4.78 16.46 9.31
N LEU A 79 3.85 16.52 10.27
CA LEU A 79 2.47 16.11 10.03
C LEU A 79 1.78 17.03 9.02
N ALA A 80 2.06 18.34 9.07
CA ALA A 80 1.59 19.28 8.06
C ALA A 80 2.12 18.95 6.65
N LEU A 81 3.33 18.37 6.53
CA LEU A 81 3.84 17.84 5.26
C LEU A 81 3.07 16.59 4.81
N ALA A 82 2.61 15.73 5.72
CA ALA A 82 1.73 14.62 5.34
C ALA A 82 0.39 15.13 4.80
N GLN A 83 -0.16 16.17 5.44
CA GLN A 83 -1.41 16.82 5.04
C GLN A 83 -1.27 17.52 3.68
N SER A 84 -0.11 18.14 3.38
CA SER A 84 0.13 18.80 2.10
C SER A 84 0.10 17.84 0.91
N LEU A 85 0.35 16.54 1.13
CA LEU A 85 0.19 15.51 0.09
C LEU A 85 -1.28 15.35 -0.34
N ASN A 86 -2.26 15.78 0.47
CA ASN A 86 -3.70 15.70 0.19
C ASN A 86 -4.20 14.28 -0.17
N LEU A 87 -3.76 13.29 0.60
CA LEU A 87 -4.02 11.86 0.34
C LEU A 87 -5.52 11.52 0.26
N GLU A 88 -6.36 12.27 0.97
CA GLU A 88 -7.82 12.14 0.93
C GLU A 88 -8.37 12.29 -0.50
N ARG A 89 -7.84 13.26 -1.28
CA ARG A 89 -8.25 13.47 -2.67
C ARG A 89 -7.98 12.26 -3.56
N LEU A 90 -6.89 11.53 -3.33
CA LEU A 90 -6.59 10.32 -4.10
C LEU A 90 -7.59 9.20 -3.80
N VAL A 91 -7.89 8.96 -2.52
CA VAL A 91 -8.75 7.84 -2.11
C VAL A 91 -10.23 8.08 -2.42
N LEU A 92 -10.69 9.33 -2.37
CA LEU A 92 -12.06 9.71 -2.72
C LEU A 92 -12.27 9.90 -4.24
N SER A 93 -11.22 9.72 -5.05
CA SER A 93 -11.33 9.91 -6.50
C SER A 93 -12.27 8.88 -7.14
N PRO A 94 -12.98 9.23 -8.23
CA PRO A 94 -13.88 8.31 -8.95
C PRO A 94 -13.17 7.05 -9.49
N LEU A 95 -11.86 7.13 -9.73
CA LEU A 95 -11.04 6.00 -10.16
C LEU A 95 -10.82 4.95 -9.05
N ASN A 96 -11.15 5.27 -7.79
CA ASN A 96 -11.16 4.33 -6.66
C ASN A 96 -9.87 3.46 -6.57
N PRO A 97 -8.69 4.07 -6.35
CA PRO A 97 -7.43 3.34 -6.29
C PRO A 97 -7.37 2.32 -5.16
N LEU A 98 -8.18 2.47 -4.10
CA LEU A 98 -8.29 1.50 -3.00
C LEU A 98 -8.84 0.14 -3.44
N ARG A 99 -9.59 0.08 -4.54
CA ARG A 99 -10.07 -1.18 -5.13
C ARG A 99 -8.98 -1.89 -5.96
N MET A 100 -8.08 -1.11 -6.53
CA MET A 100 -7.15 -1.55 -7.60
C MET A 100 -5.75 -1.88 -7.09
N CYS A 101 -5.27 -1.14 -6.09
CA CYS A 101 -3.97 -1.39 -5.48
C CYS A 101 -4.00 -2.68 -4.66
N ALA A 102 -2.83 -3.32 -4.48
CA ALA A 102 -2.74 -4.56 -3.74
C ALA A 102 -3.27 -4.43 -2.30
N ALA A 103 -4.11 -5.39 -1.87
CA ALA A 103 -4.85 -5.32 -0.62
C ALA A 103 -3.98 -5.09 0.64
N PRO A 104 -2.78 -5.69 0.80
CA PRO A 104 -1.94 -5.41 1.97
C PRO A 104 -1.43 -3.97 2.01
N ILE A 105 -1.13 -3.36 0.85
CA ILE A 105 -0.70 -1.95 0.78
C ILE A 105 -1.87 -1.05 1.20
N VAL A 106 -3.07 -1.32 0.68
CA VAL A 106 -4.28 -0.57 1.01
C VAL A 106 -4.63 -0.67 2.49
N SER A 107 -4.57 -1.88 3.06
CA SER A 107 -4.86 -2.13 4.48
C SER A 107 -3.88 -1.40 5.39
N ASN A 108 -2.59 -1.49 5.09
CA ASN A 108 -1.55 -0.84 5.88
C ASN A 108 -1.64 0.69 5.79
N PHE A 109 -1.93 1.20 4.59
CA PHE A 109 -2.18 2.62 4.37
C PHE A 109 -3.38 3.11 5.17
N ALA A 110 -4.52 2.39 5.11
CA ALA A 110 -5.73 2.74 5.85
C ALA A 110 -5.52 2.78 7.37
N ALA A 111 -4.72 1.85 7.91
CA ALA A 111 -4.37 1.84 9.33
C ALA A 111 -3.60 3.11 9.72
N VAL A 112 -2.56 3.47 8.95
CA VAL A 112 -1.77 4.68 9.21
C VAL A 112 -2.60 5.95 9.05
N THR A 113 -3.35 6.09 7.96
CA THR A 113 -4.09 7.33 7.69
C THR A 113 -5.25 7.55 8.64
N ARG A 114 -5.90 6.49 9.13
CA ARG A 114 -6.89 6.57 10.22
C ARG A 114 -6.24 7.09 11.49
N ARG A 115 -5.09 6.54 11.89
CA ARG A 115 -4.36 6.90 13.12
C ARG A 115 -4.15 8.41 13.24
N PHE A 116 -3.67 8.98 12.14
CA PHE A 116 -3.22 10.36 12.08
C PHE A 116 -4.25 11.28 11.40
N GLN A 117 -5.48 10.80 11.20
CA GLN A 117 -6.61 11.56 10.63
C GLN A 117 -6.28 12.22 9.29
N LEU A 118 -5.56 11.51 8.42
CA LEU A 118 -5.15 12.00 7.10
C LEU A 118 -6.12 11.62 5.98
N ALA A 119 -6.81 10.48 6.13
CA ALA A 119 -7.85 10.01 5.21
C ALA A 119 -8.64 8.86 5.87
N TYR A 120 -9.94 8.78 5.60
CA TYR A 120 -10.82 7.73 6.10
C TYR A 120 -11.11 6.69 5.01
N CYS A 121 -10.30 5.62 4.95
CA CYS A 121 -10.37 4.64 3.85
C CYS A 121 -11.36 3.48 4.11
N TYR A 122 -11.65 3.15 5.36
CA TYR A 122 -12.36 1.92 5.73
C TYR A 122 -13.78 1.83 5.16
N THR A 123 -14.52 2.95 5.12
CA THR A 123 -15.88 2.99 4.54
C THR A 123 -15.87 2.68 3.05
N ILE A 124 -14.89 3.22 2.32
CA ILE A 124 -14.70 2.98 0.88
C ILE A 124 -14.29 1.53 0.64
N MET A 125 -13.36 1.00 1.45
CA MET A 125 -12.92 -0.39 1.37
C MET A 125 -14.05 -1.38 1.63
N GLU A 126 -14.91 -1.11 2.61
CA GLU A 126 -16.08 -1.93 2.92
C GLU A 126 -17.09 -1.92 1.75
N ASN A 127 -17.34 -0.75 1.15
CA ASN A 127 -18.15 -0.66 -0.06
C ASN A 127 -17.54 -1.45 -1.24
N ASN A 128 -16.22 -1.38 -1.42
CA ASN A 128 -15.52 -2.12 -2.48
C ASN A 128 -15.67 -3.64 -2.33
N LYS A 129 -15.64 -4.17 -1.09
CA LYS A 129 -15.88 -5.59 -0.83
C LYS A 129 -17.31 -6.01 -1.21
N ARG A 130 -18.30 -5.19 -0.92
CA ARG A 130 -19.71 -5.47 -1.26
C ARG A 130 -19.95 -5.52 -2.77
N LEU A 131 -19.25 -4.67 -3.53
CA LEU A 131 -19.30 -4.66 -4.99
C LEU A 131 -18.59 -5.87 -5.64
N GLN A 132 -17.73 -6.58 -4.89
CA GLN A 132 -17.00 -7.77 -5.36
C GLN A 132 -17.69 -9.09 -5.02
N ILE A 133 -18.89 -9.08 -4.39
CA ILE A 133 -19.62 -10.31 -4.08
C ILE A 133 -20.01 -10.98 -5.41
N PRO A 134 -19.48 -12.17 -5.73
CA PRO A 134 -19.73 -12.81 -6.99
C PRO A 134 -21.21 -13.23 -7.07
N SER A 135 -21.94 -12.69 -8.05
CA SER A 135 -23.11 -13.42 -8.56
C SER A 135 -22.61 -14.78 -9.05
N SER A 136 -23.36 -15.86 -8.80
CA SER A 136 -23.02 -17.27 -9.00
C SER A 136 -22.79 -17.70 -10.47
N SER A 137 -22.33 -16.80 -11.34
CA SER A 137 -22.36 -16.93 -12.79
C SER A 137 -21.10 -16.39 -13.51
N ILE A 138 -20.00 -16.06 -12.81
CA ILE A 138 -18.80 -15.50 -13.46
C ILE A 138 -17.54 -16.32 -13.12
N ASP A 139 -16.83 -16.75 -14.18
CA ASP A 139 -15.59 -17.53 -14.14
C ASP A 139 -14.49 -16.88 -13.29
N GLU A 140 -13.96 -17.66 -12.36
CA GLU A 140 -12.90 -17.34 -11.38
C GLU A 140 -11.60 -16.81 -12.00
N LYS A 141 -11.32 -17.14 -13.28
CA LYS A 141 -10.14 -16.66 -14.02
C LYS A 141 -10.16 -15.17 -14.37
N THR A 142 -11.32 -14.54 -14.45
CA THR A 142 -11.43 -13.10 -14.74
C THR A 142 -11.27 -12.26 -13.47
N LEU A 143 -11.63 -12.83 -12.32
CA LEU A 143 -11.66 -12.16 -11.02
C LEU A 143 -10.26 -11.96 -10.41
N GLY A 144 -9.30 -12.83 -10.75
CA GLY A 144 -7.92 -12.72 -10.26
C GLY A 144 -7.06 -11.63 -10.92
N SER A 145 -7.55 -10.96 -11.98
CA SER A 145 -6.71 -10.05 -12.79
C SER A 145 -6.93 -8.55 -12.53
N THR A 146 -7.81 -8.17 -11.61
CA THR A 146 -8.18 -6.76 -11.43
C THR A 146 -7.32 -6.01 -10.41
N SER A 147 -6.51 -6.68 -9.59
CA SER A 147 -5.62 -5.99 -8.65
C SER A 147 -4.20 -5.91 -9.19
N LEU A 148 -3.52 -4.79 -8.96
CA LEU A 148 -2.12 -4.63 -9.31
C LEU A 148 -1.23 -5.61 -8.55
N ASP A 149 -0.22 -6.11 -9.25
CA ASP A 149 0.82 -6.97 -8.66
C ASP A 149 1.69 -6.19 -7.65
N MET A 150 2.22 -6.93 -6.68
CA MET A 150 3.08 -6.44 -5.61
C MET A 150 4.55 -6.73 -5.93
N PHE A 151 5.08 -6.09 -6.97
CA PHE A 151 6.50 -6.17 -7.28
C PHE A 151 7.26 -4.97 -6.70
N PHE A 152 8.02 -5.17 -5.63
CA PHE A 152 8.97 -4.19 -5.08
C PHE A 152 10.40 -4.75 -5.07
N PRO A 153 11.28 -4.27 -5.97
CA PRO A 153 12.57 -4.93 -6.24
C PRO A 153 13.61 -4.85 -5.11
N PHE A 154 13.40 -3.99 -4.11
CA PHE A 154 14.27 -3.87 -2.93
C PHE A 154 13.59 -4.41 -1.66
N ASP A 155 12.64 -5.33 -1.78
CA ASP A 155 12.17 -6.13 -0.66
C ASP A 155 13.30 -6.96 0.00
N PRO A 156 13.09 -7.54 1.20
CA PRO A 156 14.16 -7.97 2.08
C PRO A 156 15.19 -8.86 1.39
N TYR A 157 16.47 -8.50 1.56
CA TYR A 157 17.57 -9.19 0.92
C TYR A 157 17.91 -10.48 1.66
N LEU A 158 17.44 -11.61 1.12
CA LEU A 158 17.48 -12.91 1.78
C LEU A 158 18.85 -13.61 1.78
N LEU A 159 19.82 -13.13 0.98
CA LEU A 159 21.11 -13.82 0.81
C LEU A 159 22.02 -13.61 2.02
N VAL A 160 22.11 -14.64 2.86
CA VAL A 160 22.82 -14.62 4.16
C VAL A 160 24.28 -14.15 4.05
N ARG A 161 25.01 -14.55 2.99
CA ARG A 161 26.43 -14.21 2.82
C ARG A 161 26.66 -12.75 2.42
N SER A 162 25.80 -12.22 1.56
CA SER A 162 25.94 -10.87 0.99
C SER A 162 25.11 -9.80 1.70
N ARG A 163 24.19 -10.18 2.61
CA ARG A 163 23.33 -9.21 3.32
C ARG A 163 24.12 -8.16 4.08
N GLY A 164 25.30 -8.52 4.59
CA GLY A 164 26.17 -7.59 5.34
C GLY A 164 26.62 -6.37 4.53
N TYR A 165 26.74 -6.50 3.20
CA TYR A 165 27.13 -5.38 2.34
C TYR A 165 26.03 -4.33 2.17
N VAL A 166 24.76 -4.75 2.26
CA VAL A 166 23.59 -3.89 2.02
C VAL A 166 22.95 -3.43 3.32
N ALA A 167 23.10 -4.17 4.42
CA ALA A 167 22.43 -3.93 5.71
C ALA A 167 22.51 -2.47 6.20
N ASN A 168 23.69 -1.83 6.09
CA ASN A 168 23.87 -0.44 6.54
C ASN A 168 23.08 0.59 5.72
N HIS A 169 22.69 0.24 4.50
CA HIS A 169 21.97 1.10 3.56
C HIS A 169 20.48 0.73 3.47
N TYR A 170 20.09 -0.37 4.11
CA TYR A 170 18.75 -0.93 4.07
C TYR A 170 17.91 -0.44 5.25
N ARG A 171 16.64 -0.14 4.98
CA ARG A 171 15.63 0.19 5.99
C ARG A 171 14.61 -0.94 6.07
N GLU A 172 14.49 -1.51 7.26
CA GLU A 172 13.45 -2.48 7.58
C GLU A 172 12.12 -1.77 7.83
N PHE A 173 11.01 -2.51 7.69
CA PHE A 173 9.70 -1.94 7.97
C PHE A 173 9.46 -1.94 9.47
N ASP A 174 9.26 -0.77 10.07
CA ASP A 174 9.17 -0.62 11.53
C ASP A 174 7.77 -0.99 12.10
N GLY A 175 6.95 -1.71 11.33
CA GLY A 175 5.59 -2.08 11.71
C GLY A 175 4.57 -0.94 11.62
N LEU A 176 3.29 -1.31 11.67
CA LEU A 176 2.18 -0.37 11.70
C LEU A 176 2.08 0.34 13.05
N PRO A 177 1.38 1.49 13.13
CA PRO A 177 1.03 2.08 14.41
C PRO A 177 0.33 1.02 15.26
N GLU A 178 0.77 0.87 16.51
CA GLU A 178 -0.01 0.14 17.50
C GLU A 178 -1.31 0.93 17.71
N GLU A 179 -2.41 0.45 17.16
CA GLU A 179 -3.73 1.01 17.43
C GLU A 179 -4.72 -0.07 17.82
N ILE A 180 -5.10 0.02 19.09
CA ILE A 180 -6.42 -0.30 19.65
C ILE A 180 -6.85 -1.76 19.42
N VAL A 181 -6.46 -2.61 20.37
CA VAL A 181 -7.27 -3.77 20.74
C VAL A 181 -8.61 -3.22 21.22
N GLU A 182 -9.54 -2.90 20.31
CA GLU A 182 -10.94 -2.89 20.70
C GLU A 182 -11.28 -4.37 20.92
N GLU A 183 -11.41 -4.73 22.20
CA GLU A 183 -12.09 -5.94 22.64
C GLU A 183 -13.43 -6.03 21.90
N GLY A 184 -13.50 -6.94 20.93
CA GLY A 184 -14.61 -7.07 20.00
C GLY A 184 -14.84 -8.52 19.66
N ASP A 185 -15.41 -9.21 20.65
CA ASP A 185 -16.07 -10.52 20.61
C ASP A 185 -15.20 -11.77 20.42
N SER A 186 -14.79 -12.33 21.56
CA SER A 186 -14.36 -13.71 21.70
C SER A 186 -15.53 -14.66 21.43
N VAL A 187 -15.73 -15.06 20.19
CA VAL A 187 -16.42 -16.33 19.92
C VAL A 187 -15.39 -17.44 20.18
N LYS A 188 -15.49 -18.02 21.37
CA LYS A 188 -14.83 -19.28 21.72
C LYS A 188 -15.46 -20.38 20.89
N ASP A 189 -14.71 -20.91 19.93
CA ASP A 189 -14.84 -22.32 19.57
C ASP A 189 -13.52 -22.99 19.96
N GLU A 190 -13.57 -23.68 21.09
CA GLU A 190 -12.58 -24.66 21.51
C GLU A 190 -12.69 -25.88 20.60
N GLU A 191 -11.65 -26.17 19.80
CA GLU A 191 -11.07 -27.50 19.60
C GLU A 191 -10.06 -27.50 18.42
N ALA A 192 -8.79 -27.22 18.73
CA ALA A 192 -7.62 -27.91 18.17
C ALA A 192 -6.35 -27.42 18.89
N LEU A 193 -5.86 -28.22 19.84
CA LEU A 193 -4.61 -27.99 20.57
C LEU A 193 -3.37 -28.06 19.66
N ASP A 194 -2.37 -27.26 20.04
CA ASP A 194 -0.93 -27.39 19.83
C ASP A 194 -0.34 -27.16 18.42
N MET A 195 -0.16 -25.87 18.09
CA MET A 195 1.12 -25.41 17.56
C MET A 195 1.46 -24.06 18.17
N ILE A 196 2.52 -24.01 18.96
CA ILE A 196 3.11 -22.77 19.51
C ILE A 196 3.52 -21.89 18.33
N VAL A 197 2.66 -20.97 17.92
CA VAL A 197 2.99 -19.90 16.97
C VAL A 197 3.43 -18.70 17.80
N SER A 198 4.75 -18.57 17.93
CA SER A 198 5.42 -17.30 18.29
C SER A 198 4.81 -16.16 17.47
N PRO A 199 4.62 -14.95 18.02
CA PRO A 199 3.88 -13.90 17.32
C PRO A 199 4.60 -13.58 16.02
N LYS A 200 3.98 -13.94 14.89
CA LYS A 200 4.47 -13.58 13.56
C LYS A 200 4.50 -12.05 13.52
N SER A 201 5.70 -11.47 13.53
CA SER A 201 5.89 -10.15 12.97
C SER A 201 5.24 -10.18 11.59
N LEU A 202 4.43 -9.16 11.29
CA LEU A 202 3.95 -8.89 9.94
C LEU A 202 5.16 -8.47 9.09
N ASP A 203 6.03 -9.43 8.79
CA ASP A 203 7.21 -9.22 7.97
C ASP A 203 6.74 -8.86 6.57
N PHE A 204 7.13 -7.66 6.14
CA PHE A 204 6.92 -7.11 4.80
C PHE A 204 7.87 -7.82 3.80
N SER A 205 7.72 -9.15 3.68
CA SER A 205 8.49 -10.03 2.80
C SER A 205 7.53 -10.64 1.77
N TYR A 206 7.54 -10.08 0.56
CA TYR A 206 6.68 -10.51 -0.56
C TYR A 206 7.45 -11.30 -1.60
N GLY A 207 8.54 -11.95 -1.17
CA GLY A 207 9.40 -12.77 -2.02
C GLY A 207 8.75 -14.09 -2.43
N LEU A 208 7.66 -14.06 -3.22
CA LEU A 208 7.34 -15.17 -4.11
C LEU A 208 8.07 -14.95 -5.43
N SER A 209 9.38 -15.18 -5.37
CA SER A 209 10.17 -15.78 -6.44
C SER A 209 9.36 -16.78 -7.28
N PRO A 210 8.96 -16.58 -8.56
CA PRO A 210 8.64 -17.73 -9.40
C PRO A 210 9.87 -18.63 -9.36
N GLY A 211 9.74 -19.77 -8.71
CA GLY A 211 10.86 -20.65 -8.43
C GLY A 211 11.57 -21.03 -9.71
N TYR A 212 12.89 -21.14 -9.66
CA TYR A 212 13.68 -21.75 -10.71
C TYR A 212 13.10 -23.16 -11.00
N GLN A 213 12.36 -23.29 -12.10
CA GLN A 213 12.06 -24.62 -12.64
C GLN A 213 13.38 -25.19 -13.15
N LYS A 214 13.86 -26.21 -12.45
CA LYS A 214 15.01 -26.99 -12.87
C LYS A 214 14.68 -27.60 -14.24
N TRP A 215 15.54 -27.32 -15.23
CA TRP A 215 15.63 -28.09 -16.46
C TRP A 215 16.29 -29.43 -16.18
#